data_AF-A0A2V6Q831-F1
#
_entry.id   AF-A0A2V6Q831-F1
#
_cell.length_a   1.000
_cell.length_b   1.000
_cell.length_c   1.000
_cell.angle_alpha   90.00
_cell.angle_beta   90.00
_cell.angle_gamma   90.00
#
_symmetry.space_group_name_H-M   'P 1'
#
loop_
_entity.id
_entity.type
_entity.pdbx_description
1 polymer ?
#
loop_
_entity_poly.entity_id
_entity_poly.type
_entity_poly.pdbx_seq_one_letter_code
_entity_poly.pdbx_strand_id
1 'polypeptide(L)' 'MSVPLSQMWTVATYVLGQRLRGRRRYPLVLMLEPLFRCNLACAGCGK' A
#
# COMPACT_ATOMS: atom_id res chain seq x y z
N MET A 1 -14.24 1.75 1.61
CA MET A 1 -13.61 1.17 2.83
C MET A 1 -12.12 1.46 2.82
N SER A 2 -11.62 2.06 3.91
CA SER A 2 -10.20 2.39 4.12
C SER A 2 -9.34 1.13 4.17
N VAL A 3 -8.12 1.18 3.62
CA VAL A 3 -7.14 0.09 3.71
C VAL A 3 -7.09 -0.44 5.14
N PRO A 4 -7.25 -1.76 5.37
CA PRO A 4 -7.23 -2.30 6.73
C PRO A 4 -5.90 -1.94 7.40
N LEU A 5 -5.98 -1.42 8.64
CA LEU A 5 -4.82 -0.95 9.41
C LEU A 5 -3.72 -2.02 9.53
N SER A 6 -4.12 -3.30 9.60
CA SER A 6 -3.20 -4.44 9.60
C SER A 6 -2.32 -4.50 8.36
N GLN A 7 -2.88 -4.18 7.19
CA GLN A 7 -2.17 -4.23 5.92
C GLN A 7 -1.22 -3.03 5.79
N MET A 8 -1.63 -1.86 6.28
CA MET A 8 -0.73 -0.69 6.36
C MET A 8 0.47 -0.99 7.27
N TRP A 9 0.26 -1.70 8.38
CA TRP A 9 1.33 -2.13 9.29
C TRP A 9 2.29 -3.15 8.66
N THR A 10 1.78 -4.14 7.93
CA THR A 10 2.62 -5.12 7.21
C THR A 10 3.50 -4.43 6.17
N VAL A 11 2.96 -3.43 5.46
CA VAL A 11 3.73 -2.67 4.47
C VAL A 11 4.78 -1.78 5.14
N ALA A 12 4.41 -1.08 6.21
CA ALA A 12 5.33 -0.21 6.94
C ALA A 12 6.53 -1.00 7.51
N THR A 13 6.26 -2.14 8.14
CA THR A 13 7.30 -3.02 8.70
C THR A 13 8.19 -3.63 7.60
N TYR A 14 7.63 -4.05 6.47
CA TYR A 14 8.39 -4.57 5.35
C TYR A 14 9.32 -3.51 4.74
N VAL A 15 8.82 -2.31 4.48
CA VAL A 15 9.59 -1.18 3.93
C VAL A 15 10.72 -0.78 4.88
N LEU A 16 10.43 -0.66 6.18
CA LEU A 16 11.43 -0.37 7.21
C LEU A 16 12.51 -1.46 7.27
N GLY A 17 12.11 -2.74 7.24
CA GLY A 17 13.04 -3.87 7.25
C GLY A 17 13.95 -3.91 6.00
N GLN A 18 13.42 -3.62 4.82
CA GLN A 18 14.22 -3.55 3.59
C GLN A 18 15.19 -2.36 3.60
N ARG A 19 14.75 -1.20 4.15
CA ARG A 19 15.57 0.00 4.27
C ARG A 19 16.71 -0.19 5.28
N LEU A 20 16.44 -0.84 6.42
CA LEU A 20 17.46 -1.23 7.40
C LEU A 20 18.45 -2.27 6.84
N ARG A 21 18.00 -3.18 5.98
CA ARG A 21 18.86 -4.15 5.27
C ARG A 21 19.68 -3.53 4.12
N GLY A 22 19.62 -2.21 3.92
CA GLY A 22 20.37 -1.51 2.87
C GLY A 22 19.91 -1.87 1.44
N ARG A 23 18.76 -2.52 1.28
CA ARG A 23 18.23 -2.88 -0.04
C ARG A 23 17.66 -1.62 -0.67
N ARG A 24 18.41 -1.03 -1.61
CA ARG A 24 17.96 0.16 -2.37
C ARG A 24 16.84 -0.13 -3.35
N ARG A 25 16.69 -1.40 -3.77
CA ARG A 25 15.64 -1.89 -4.66
C ARG A 25 15.06 -3.16 -4.05
N TYR A 26 13.79 -3.12 -3.68
CA TYR A 26 13.03 -4.27 -3.20
C TYR A 26 11.68 -4.29 -3.93
N PRO A 27 11.22 -5.47 -4.38
CA PRO A 27 9.95 -5.59 -5.08
C PRO A 27 8.82 -5.35 -4.08
N LEU A 28 8.22 -4.16 -4.15
CA LEU A 28 7.00 -3.86 -3.40
C LEU A 28 5.81 -4.34 -4.23
N VAL A 29 5.52 -5.64 -4.17
CA VAL A 29 4.38 -6.25 -4.88
C VAL A 29 3.12 -6.03 -4.04
N LEU A 30 2.59 -4.81 -4.06
CA LEU A 30 1.28 -4.50 -3.48
C LEU A 30 0.20 -4.70 -4.55
N MET A 31 -0.61 -5.75 -4.43
CA MET A 31 -1.95 -5.81 -5.04
C MET A 31 -2.95 -5.00 -4.21
N LEU A 32 -2.61 -3.76 -3.84
CA LEU A 32 -3.55 -2.81 -3.28
C LEU A 32 -3.22 -1.46 -3.83
N GLU A 33 -4.06 -1.04 -4.78
CA GLU A 33 -4.26 0.29 -5.32
C GLU A 33 -3.78 1.42 -4.38
N PRO A 34 -2.48 1.79 -4.40
CA PRO A 34 -1.91 2.72 -3.42
C PRO A 34 -2.32 4.16 -3.69
N LEU A 35 -2.78 4.41 -4.92
CA LEU A 35 -3.32 5.69 -5.33
C LEU A 35 -4.84 5.64 -5.23
N PHE A 36 -5.42 5.64 -4.03
CA PHE A 36 -6.83 6.05 -3.82
C PHE A 36 -7.12 7.49 -4.30
N ARG A 37 -6.31 8.04 -5.21
CA ARG A 37 -6.61 9.17 -6.10
C ARG A 37 -7.60 8.73 -7.18
N CYS A 38 -8.82 8.39 -6.76
CA CYS A 38 -9.95 8.43 -7.68
C CYS A 38 -10.63 9.79 -7.48
N ASN A 39 -10.60 10.67 -8.49
CA ASN A 39 -11.36 11.93 -8.49
C ASN A 39 -12.77 11.75 -9.07
N LEU A 40 -13.14 10.53 -9.44
CA LEU A 40 -14.42 10.16 -10.04
C LEU A 40 -15.26 9.42 -9.00
N ALA A 41 -16.48 9.91 -8.74
CA ALA A 41 -17.45 9.27 -7.86
C ALA A 41 -18.31 8.29 -8.68
N CYS A 42 -17.80 7.08 -8.90
CA CYS A 42 -18.52 6.04 -9.63
C CYS A 42 -19.38 5.19 -8.70
N ALA A 43 -20.66 4.97 -9.04
CA ALA A 43 -21.64 4.24 -8.24
C ALA A 43 -21.31 2.75 -7.94
N GLY A 44 -20.26 2.20 -8.55
CA GLY A 44 -19.78 0.83 -8.33
C GLY A 44 -18.33 0.75 -7.81
N CYS A 45 -17.69 1.88 -7.51
CA CYS A 45 -16.32 1.85 -6.97
C CYS A 45 -16.38 1.69 -5.45
N GLY A 46 -15.89 0.57 -4.92
CA GLY A 46 -15.86 0.25 -3.49
C GLY A 46 -14.85 1.07 -2.66
N LYS A 47 -14.54 2.31 -3.08
CA LYS A 47 -13.87 3.32 -2.25
C LYS A 47 -14.87 3.89 -1.27
#